data_AF-A0A619PH47-F1
#
_entry.id   AF-A0A619PH47-F1
#
_cell.length_a   1.000
_cell.length_b   1.000
_cell.length_c   1.000
_cell.angle_alpha   90.00
_cell.angle_beta   90.00
_cell.angle_gamma   90.00
#
_symmetry.space_group_name_H-M   'P 1'
#
loop_
_entity.id
_entity.type
_entity.pdbx_description
1 polymer ?
#
loop_
_entity_poly.entity_id
_entity_poly.type
_entity_poly.pdbx_seq_one_letter_code
_entity_poly.pdbx_strand_id
1 'polypeptide(L)'
;MGAKVTGVQQAVSNMNKLIDDIQGRKAVRGMQSALLILGVASAKEVPVDTATLVNSQFREIYFNGTLLTGRIGYSANYAVYVHDAPGKYLNTQTDRPVGRGETPGSRGVIWGPGGNPKFLYWPAQDNEADMFKAFKKEMEL
;
A
#
# COMPACT_ATOMS: atom_id res chain seq x y z
N MET A 1 52.75 -7.19 29.82
CA MET A 1 52.54 -6.12 28.82
C MET A 1 51.08 -6.15 28.41
N GLY A 2 50.29 -5.12 28.72
CA GLY A 2 48.90 -5.03 28.29
C GLY A 2 48.83 -4.52 26.85
N ALA A 3 48.18 -5.26 25.96
CA ALA A 3 47.97 -4.81 24.59
C ALA A 3 47.03 -3.58 24.58
N LYS A 4 47.48 -2.47 23.97
CA LYS A 4 46.66 -1.27 23.81
C LYS A 4 45.71 -1.51 22.63
N VAL A 5 44.43 -1.68 22.90
CA VAL A 5 43.41 -1.82 21.85
C VAL A 5 43.23 -0.46 21.16
N THR A 6 43.58 -0.39 19.88
CA THR A 6 43.37 0.78 19.01
C THR A 6 42.21 0.48 18.05
N GLY A 7 41.45 1.51 17.64
CA GLY A 7 40.39 1.37 16.62
C GLY A 7 38.97 1.14 17.12
N VAL A 8 38.73 0.97 18.44
CA VAL A 8 37.37 0.82 19.01
C VAL A 8 36.46 2.01 18.63
N GLN A 9 36.98 3.23 18.71
CA GLN A 9 36.23 4.43 18.33
C GLN A 9 35.83 4.43 16.85
N GLN A 10 36.69 3.92 15.98
CA GLN A 10 36.38 3.80 14.55
C GLN A 10 35.29 2.75 14.30
N ALA A 11 35.35 1.60 14.99
CA ALA A 11 34.32 0.58 14.92
C ALA A 11 32.96 1.11 15.39
N VAL A 12 32.93 1.81 16.52
CA VAL A 12 31.71 2.46 17.05
C VAL A 12 31.17 3.49 16.06
N SER A 13 32.01 4.35 15.47
CA SER A 13 31.56 5.35 14.50
C SER A 13 30.98 4.70 13.23
N ASN A 14 31.61 3.65 12.73
CA ASN A 14 31.11 2.93 11.54
C ASN A 14 29.79 2.22 11.84
N MET A 15 29.66 1.63 13.03
CA MET A 15 28.42 1.00 13.48
C MET A 15 27.28 2.02 13.59
N ASN A 16 27.52 3.20 14.16
CA ASN A 16 26.50 4.25 14.24
C ASN A 16 26.04 4.71 12.85
N LYS A 17 26.97 4.94 11.93
CA LYS A 17 26.64 5.29 10.53
C LYS A 17 25.79 4.21 9.85
N LEU A 18 26.08 2.95 10.12
CA LEU A 18 25.31 1.83 9.59
C LEU A 18 23.89 1.83 10.15
N ILE A 19 23.73 2.01 11.47
CA ILE A 19 22.42 2.08 12.12
C ILE A 19 21.60 3.25 11.56
N ASP A 20 22.22 4.43 11.41
CA ASP A 20 21.56 5.62 10.86
C ASP A 20 21.10 5.41 9.40
N ASP A 21 21.92 4.75 8.58
CA ASP A 21 21.55 4.42 7.19
C ASP A 21 20.39 3.41 7.13
N ILE A 22 20.43 2.40 8.00
CA ILE A 22 19.36 1.39 8.12
C ILE A 22 18.05 2.06 8.54
N GLN A 23 18.06 2.83 9.63
CA GLN A 23 16.86 3.43 10.20
C GLN A 23 16.28 4.55 9.34
N GLY A 24 17.15 5.42 8.79
CA GLY A 24 16.70 6.58 8.03
C GLY A 24 16.40 6.27 6.57
N ARG A 25 17.32 5.60 5.87
CA ARG A 25 17.24 5.46 4.40
C ARG A 25 16.66 4.13 3.98
N LYS A 26 17.21 3.01 4.48
CA LYS A 26 16.83 1.66 4.03
C LYS A 26 15.42 1.29 4.49
N ALA A 27 15.10 1.52 5.77
CA ALA A 27 13.77 1.20 6.30
C ALA A 27 12.65 2.00 5.62
N VAL A 28 12.86 3.30 5.38
CA VAL A 28 11.89 4.14 4.66
C VAL A 28 11.71 3.68 3.21
N ARG A 29 12.80 3.33 2.50
CA ARG A 29 12.72 2.76 1.15
C ARG A 29 12.01 1.40 1.13
N GLY A 30 12.33 0.52 2.09
CA GLY A 30 11.66 -0.76 2.24
C GLY A 30 10.16 -0.60 2.42
N MET A 31 9.74 0.35 3.29
CA MET A 31 8.34 0.66 3.52
C MET A 31 7.66 1.20 2.26
N GLN A 32 8.32 2.11 1.53
CA GLN A 32 7.82 2.64 0.27
C GLN A 32 7.62 1.54 -0.78
N SER A 33 8.56 0.61 -0.88
CA SER A 33 8.47 -0.53 -1.80
C SER A 33 7.30 -1.45 -1.46
N ALA A 34 7.10 -1.77 -0.18
CA ALA A 34 5.94 -2.54 0.28
C ALA A 34 4.61 -1.82 -0.01
N LEU A 35 4.51 -0.52 0.30
CA LEU A 35 3.31 0.28 0.05
C LEU A 35 3.01 0.44 -1.45
N LEU A 36 4.02 0.44 -2.32
CA LEU A 36 3.83 0.48 -3.76
C LEU A 36 3.17 -0.82 -4.26
N ILE A 37 3.64 -1.98 -3.80
CA ILE A 37 3.04 -3.28 -4.14
C ILE A 37 1.57 -3.31 -3.71
N LEU A 38 1.30 -2.97 -2.45
CA LEU A 38 -0.06 -2.92 -1.93
C LEU A 38 -0.94 -1.93 -2.70
N GLY A 39 -0.42 -0.74 -3.03
CA GLY A 39 -1.18 0.26 -3.77
C GLY A 39 -1.56 -0.19 -5.17
N VAL A 40 -0.65 -0.84 -5.88
CA VAL A 40 -0.93 -1.40 -7.21
C VAL A 40 -1.92 -2.55 -7.12
N ALA A 41 -1.75 -3.46 -6.15
CA ALA A 41 -2.67 -4.58 -5.96
C ALA A 41 -4.07 -4.09 -5.58
N SER A 42 -4.15 -3.12 -4.66
CA SER A 42 -5.41 -2.48 -4.26
C SER A 42 -6.12 -1.79 -5.41
N ALA A 43 -5.39 -1.01 -6.22
CA ALA A 43 -5.98 -0.27 -7.32
C ALA A 43 -6.63 -1.18 -8.38
N LYS A 44 -6.13 -2.42 -8.55
CA LYS A 44 -6.73 -3.41 -9.46
C LYS A 44 -8.09 -3.90 -9.01
N GLU A 45 -8.35 -3.87 -7.70
CA GLU A 45 -9.60 -4.33 -7.09
C GLU A 45 -10.59 -3.20 -6.84
N VAL A 46 -10.22 -1.95 -7.13
CA VAL A 46 -11.14 -0.82 -6.97
C VAL A 46 -12.18 -0.82 -8.10
N PRO A 47 -13.49 -0.76 -7.78
CA PRO A 47 -14.51 -0.54 -8.79
C PRO A 47 -14.36 0.83 -9.46
N VAL A 48 -14.35 0.85 -10.78
CA VAL A 48 -14.18 2.09 -11.57
C VAL A 48 -15.49 2.45 -12.27
N ASP A 49 -16.02 3.63 -11.91
CA ASP A 49 -17.09 4.33 -12.61
C ASP A 49 -16.50 5.59 -13.27
N THR A 50 -16.21 6.63 -12.47
CA THR A 50 -15.59 7.89 -12.91
C THR A 50 -14.09 7.98 -12.63
N ALA A 51 -13.47 6.89 -12.20
CA ALA A 51 -12.09 6.82 -11.66
C ALA A 51 -11.81 7.67 -10.40
N THR A 52 -12.79 8.38 -9.84
CA THR A 52 -12.62 9.18 -8.63
C THR A 52 -12.10 8.36 -7.45
N LEU A 53 -12.62 7.14 -7.25
CA LEU A 53 -12.20 6.28 -6.14
C LEU A 53 -10.72 5.88 -6.31
N VAL A 54 -10.34 5.28 -7.43
CA VAL A 54 -8.95 4.81 -7.65
C VAL A 54 -7.95 5.97 -7.62
N ASN A 55 -8.31 7.14 -8.17
CA ASN A 55 -7.46 8.32 -8.17
C ASN A 55 -7.33 9.00 -6.80
N SER A 56 -8.16 8.62 -5.82
CA SER A 56 -8.09 9.12 -4.44
C SER A 56 -7.10 8.34 -3.57
N GLN A 57 -6.36 7.38 -4.13
CA GLN A 57 -5.39 6.58 -3.38
C GLN A 57 -4.26 7.47 -2.83
N PHE A 58 -3.97 7.33 -1.54
CA PHE A 58 -2.84 7.98 -0.90
C PHE A 58 -1.97 6.95 -0.17
N ARG A 59 -0.69 7.28 -0.01
CA ARG A 59 0.29 6.51 0.76
C ARG A 59 1.05 7.47 1.66
N GLU A 60 1.21 7.09 2.92
CA GLU A 60 1.88 7.90 3.92
C GLU A 60 2.85 7.03 4.71
N ILE A 61 3.99 7.62 5.08
CA ILE A 61 4.98 6.98 5.94
C ILE A 61 5.22 7.92 7.12
N TYR A 62 5.00 7.41 8.32
CA TYR A 62 5.21 8.12 9.56
C TYR A 62 6.34 7.47 10.34
N PHE A 63 7.26 8.30 10.81
CA PHE A 63 8.33 7.89 11.72
C PHE A 63 8.05 8.45 13.11
N ASN A 64 7.84 7.56 14.08
CA ASN A 64 7.61 7.92 15.47
C ASN A 64 8.69 7.26 16.35
N GLY A 65 9.85 7.92 16.44
CA GLY A 65 10.99 7.42 17.21
C GLY A 65 11.56 6.14 16.61
N THR A 66 11.29 4.99 17.21
CA THR A 66 11.78 3.69 16.71
C THR A 66 10.76 2.95 15.84
N LEU A 67 9.52 3.47 15.75
CA LEU A 67 8.44 2.86 15.00
C LEU A 67 8.25 3.55 13.65
N LEU A 68 8.46 2.80 12.57
CA LEU A 68 8.10 3.21 11.21
C LEU A 68 6.74 2.63 10.84
N THR A 69 5.77 3.48 10.53
CA THR A 69 4.42 3.08 10.12
C THR A 69 4.13 3.52 8.70
N GLY A 70 3.83 2.58 7.81
CA GLY A 70 3.26 2.85 6.49
C GLY A 70 1.74 2.79 6.51
N ARG A 71 1.07 3.70 5.81
CA ARG A 71 -0.38 3.70 5.61
C ARG A 71 -0.70 3.85 4.14
N ILE A 72 -1.76 3.18 3.71
CA ILE A 72 -2.37 3.37 2.41
C ILE A 72 -3.88 3.45 2.59
N GLY A 73 -4.53 4.25 1.77
CA GLY A 73 -5.97 4.40 1.83
C GLY A 73 -6.51 5.17 0.63
N TYR A 74 -7.78 5.49 0.69
CA TYR A 74 -8.48 6.27 -0.32
C TYR A 74 -9.16 7.46 0.36
N SER A 75 -8.93 8.67 -0.17
CA SER A 75 -9.47 9.90 0.40
C SER A 75 -10.91 10.20 -0.02
N ALA A 76 -11.47 9.46 -0.96
CA ALA A 76 -12.88 9.58 -1.31
C ALA A 76 -13.77 9.21 -0.11
N ASN A 77 -14.65 10.13 0.30
CA ASN A 77 -15.52 9.94 1.49
C ASN A 77 -16.36 8.65 1.44
N TYR A 78 -16.73 8.21 0.23
CA TYR A 78 -17.54 7.01 0.04
C TYR A 78 -16.72 5.71 -0.02
N ALA A 79 -15.38 5.79 0.04
CA ALA A 79 -14.49 4.64 -0.12
C ALA A 79 -14.79 3.52 0.89
N VAL A 80 -15.04 3.87 2.16
CA VAL A 80 -15.36 2.89 3.22
C VAL A 80 -16.62 2.09 2.89
N TYR A 81 -17.67 2.75 2.39
CA TYR A 81 -18.92 2.08 2.05
C TYR A 81 -18.77 1.15 0.84
N VAL A 82 -17.94 1.53 -0.13
CA VAL A 82 -17.63 0.65 -1.28
C VAL A 82 -16.74 -0.49 -0.83
N HIS A 83 -15.76 -0.24 0.04
CA HIS A 83 -14.86 -1.27 0.57
C HIS A 83 -15.62 -2.34 1.36
N ASP A 84 -16.59 -1.93 2.18
CA ASP A 84 -17.36 -2.83 3.04
C ASP A 84 -18.67 -3.34 2.42
N ALA A 85 -18.98 -2.93 1.19
CA ALA A 85 -20.20 -3.38 0.53
C ALA A 85 -20.23 -4.92 0.38
N PRO A 86 -21.40 -5.57 0.53
CA PRO A 86 -21.51 -7.02 0.59
C PRO A 86 -21.26 -7.74 -0.75
N GLY A 87 -20.84 -7.03 -1.81
CA GLY A 87 -20.61 -7.65 -3.12
C GLY A 87 -21.87 -8.20 -3.79
N LYS A 88 -23.08 -7.72 -3.44
CA LYS A 88 -24.37 -8.24 -3.95
C LYS A 88 -24.43 -8.44 -5.48
N TYR A 89 -23.76 -7.58 -6.24
CA TYR A 89 -23.74 -7.59 -7.70
C TYR A 89 -22.39 -8.01 -8.29
N LEU A 90 -21.47 -8.51 -7.46
CA LEU A 90 -20.17 -8.98 -7.90
C LEU A 90 -20.34 -10.11 -8.92
N ASN A 91 -19.66 -10.02 -10.05
CA ASN A 91 -19.73 -11.01 -11.15
C ASN A 91 -21.11 -11.22 -11.80
N THR A 92 -22.09 -10.31 -11.57
CA THR A 92 -23.47 -10.47 -12.09
C THR A 92 -23.75 -9.75 -13.41
N GLN A 93 -22.77 -9.05 -14.00
CA GLN A 93 -22.97 -8.16 -15.17
C GLN A 93 -24.14 -7.17 -15.01
N THR A 94 -24.51 -6.84 -13.77
CA THR A 94 -25.60 -5.89 -13.51
C THR A 94 -25.13 -4.48 -13.89
N ASP A 95 -25.86 -3.83 -14.79
CA ASP A 95 -25.60 -2.44 -15.18
C ASP A 95 -25.73 -1.48 -13.99
N ARG A 96 -24.89 -0.46 -13.96
CA ARG A 96 -25.04 0.64 -13.00
C ARG A 96 -26.33 1.42 -13.30
N PRO A 97 -27.07 1.86 -12.27
CA PRO A 97 -28.20 2.76 -12.46
C PRO A 97 -27.77 4.03 -13.19
N VAL A 98 -28.58 4.45 -14.15
CA VAL A 98 -28.34 5.64 -14.97
C VAL A 98 -29.41 6.71 -14.69
N GLY A 99 -29.06 7.97 -14.94
CA GLY A 99 -29.98 9.10 -14.80
C GLY A 99 -31.08 9.11 -15.86
N ARG A 100 -32.09 9.97 -15.67
CA ARG A 100 -33.17 10.13 -16.65
C ARG A 100 -32.61 10.64 -17.99
N GLY A 101 -32.81 9.87 -19.05
CA GLY A 101 -32.35 10.20 -20.41
C GLY A 101 -30.97 9.63 -20.76
N GLU A 102 -30.29 8.95 -19.83
CA GLU A 102 -29.07 8.20 -20.11
C GLU A 102 -29.38 6.79 -20.61
N THR A 103 -28.56 6.27 -21.53
CA THR A 103 -28.72 4.91 -22.07
C THR A 103 -28.35 3.88 -21.00
N PRO A 104 -29.19 2.86 -20.73
CA PRO A 104 -28.82 1.74 -19.86
C PRO A 104 -27.49 1.10 -20.29
N GLY A 105 -26.65 0.73 -19.31
CA GLY A 105 -25.31 0.17 -19.56
C GLY A 105 -24.23 1.19 -19.92
N SER A 106 -24.56 2.46 -20.19
CA SER A 106 -23.56 3.49 -20.53
C SER A 106 -22.50 3.74 -19.44
N ARG A 107 -22.84 3.45 -18.18
CA ARG A 107 -21.94 3.59 -17.02
C ARG A 107 -21.16 2.31 -16.69
N GLY A 108 -21.31 1.26 -17.49
CA GLY A 108 -20.75 -0.07 -17.23
C GLY A 108 -21.43 -0.81 -16.08
N VAL A 109 -20.84 -1.92 -15.68
CA VAL A 109 -21.42 -2.83 -14.69
C VAL A 109 -20.96 -2.51 -13.27
N ILE A 110 -21.83 -2.77 -12.31
CA ILE A 110 -21.49 -2.69 -10.88
C ILE A 110 -20.30 -3.65 -10.65
N TRP A 111 -19.28 -3.17 -9.91
CA TRP A 111 -18.00 -3.87 -9.68
C TRP A 111 -17.09 -4.08 -10.91
N GLY A 112 -17.48 -3.79 -12.15
CA GLY A 112 -16.64 -4.12 -13.31
C GLY A 112 -15.61 -3.06 -13.74
N PRO A 113 -14.58 -3.46 -14.53
CA PRO A 113 -13.99 -4.80 -14.62
C PRO A 113 -12.92 -4.99 -13.52
N GLY A 114 -13.04 -6.04 -12.71
CA GLY A 114 -12.04 -6.41 -11.70
C GLY A 114 -12.23 -5.80 -10.30
N GLY A 115 -13.26 -4.98 -10.11
CA GLY A 115 -13.58 -4.43 -8.79
C GLY A 115 -14.08 -5.50 -7.84
N ASN A 116 -13.58 -5.48 -6.61
CA ASN A 116 -13.96 -6.39 -5.54
C ASN A 116 -14.27 -5.61 -4.26
N PRO A 117 -15.21 -6.08 -3.42
CA PRO A 117 -15.26 -5.66 -2.04
C PRO A 117 -13.91 -5.90 -1.36
N LYS A 118 -13.66 -5.20 -0.27
CA LYS A 118 -12.45 -5.40 0.54
C LYS A 118 -11.14 -5.17 -0.25
N PHE A 119 -11.16 -4.29 -1.25
CA PHE A 119 -10.05 -3.92 -2.14
C PHE A 119 -8.78 -3.34 -1.49
N LEU A 120 -8.71 -3.24 -0.16
CA LEU A 120 -7.47 -2.95 0.60
C LEU A 120 -7.03 -4.16 1.43
N TYR A 121 -7.99 -4.96 1.90
CA TYR A 121 -7.75 -6.07 2.81
C TYR A 121 -7.25 -7.30 2.06
N TRP A 122 -7.96 -7.75 1.02
CA TRP A 122 -7.50 -8.91 0.23
C TRP A 122 -6.17 -8.65 -0.45
N PRO A 123 -5.92 -7.49 -1.07
CA PRO A 123 -4.60 -7.18 -1.64
C PRO A 123 -3.48 -7.17 -0.60
N ALA A 124 -3.74 -6.74 0.64
CA ALA A 124 -2.75 -6.78 1.71
C ALA A 124 -2.43 -8.21 2.15
N GLN A 125 -3.45 -9.06 2.26
CA GLN A 125 -3.28 -10.49 2.59
C GLN A 125 -2.56 -11.23 1.46
N ASP A 126 -3.03 -11.07 0.23
CA ASP A 126 -2.54 -11.81 -0.94
C ASP A 126 -1.10 -11.44 -1.33
N ASN A 127 -0.67 -10.21 -1.01
CA ASN A 127 0.67 -9.70 -1.36
C ASN A 127 1.60 -9.56 -0.15
N GLU A 128 1.23 -10.09 1.03
CA GLU A 128 2.03 -9.95 2.27
C GLU A 128 3.48 -10.41 2.06
N ALA A 129 3.65 -11.59 1.44
CA ALA A 129 4.97 -12.16 1.19
C ALA A 129 5.83 -11.30 0.24
N ASP A 130 5.22 -10.75 -0.81
CA ASP A 130 5.91 -9.89 -1.77
C ASP A 130 6.27 -8.52 -1.18
N MET A 131 5.37 -7.95 -0.38
CA MET A 131 5.64 -6.74 0.39
C MET A 131 6.81 -6.93 1.35
N PHE A 132 6.80 -8.03 2.12
CA PHE A 132 7.89 -8.35 3.05
C PHE A 132 9.21 -8.62 2.33
N LYS A 133 9.16 -9.34 1.21
CA LYS A 133 10.33 -9.60 0.36
C LYS A 133 10.92 -8.30 -0.20
N ALA A 134 10.08 -7.39 -0.69
CA ALA A 134 10.51 -6.10 -1.20
C ALA A 134 11.13 -5.23 -0.08
N PHE A 135 10.53 -5.24 1.11
CA PHE A 135 11.10 -4.57 2.28
C PHE A 135 12.48 -5.14 2.62
N LYS A 136 12.58 -6.47 2.75
CA LYS A 136 13.82 -7.15 3.13
C LYS A 136 14.96 -6.88 2.14
N LYS A 137 14.66 -6.83 0.84
CA LYS A 137 15.64 -6.51 -0.20
C LYS A 137 16.32 -5.15 0.02
N GLU A 138 15.59 -4.13 0.46
CA GLU A 138 16.17 -2.81 0.76
C GLU A 138 17.06 -2.81 2.01
N MET A 139 16.85 -3.77 2.90
CA MET A 139 17.56 -3.93 4.18
C MET A 139 18.86 -4.73 4.06
N GLU A 140 19.15 -5.35 2.92
CA GLU A 140 20.42 -6.05 2.68
C GLU A 140 21.59 -5.05 2.76
N LEU A 141 22.68 -5.47 3.42
CA LEU A 141 23.87 -4.64 3.71
C LEU A 141 24.90 -4.71 2.59
#